data_AF-A0A7C0X1S5-F1
#
_entry.id   AF-A0A7C0X1S5-F1
#
_cell.length_a   1.000
_cell.length_b   1.000
_cell.length_c   1.000
_cell.angle_alpha   90.00
_cell.angle_beta   90.00
_cell.angle_gamma   90.00
#
_symmetry.space_group_name_H-M   'P 1'
#
loop_
_entity.id
_entity.type
_entity.pdbx_description
1 polymer ?
#
loop_
_entity_poly.entity_id
_entity_poly.type
_entity_poly.pdbx_seq_one_letter_code
_entity_poly.pdbx_strand_id
1 'polypeptide(L)'
;MGGALTVAKWEVLKAKGTMKKESLLILLVLLILLALFVVYAPAEQLEMDDKIYTIALAGKEHLSLVASDNRFDLVLTDQNEGFKLLEEGKVDLLILGDNAYLYDRDKSYAALNALKEASRSYRINLLSSKVESGEFEPYEAFPVWIKIHYLRREEGFSLPSVKPEKEGGEVESAPEETPDVGGHPSL
;
A
#
# COMPACT_ATOMS: atom_id res chain seq x y z
N MET A 1 30.26 -3.87 19.35
CA MET A 1 29.47 -5.05 18.95
C MET A 1 30.16 -6.36 19.37
N GLY A 2 30.36 -6.60 20.69
CA GLY A 2 31.06 -7.81 21.18
C GLY A 2 30.36 -8.55 22.32
N GLY A 3 29.32 -7.97 22.92
CA GLY A 3 28.61 -8.55 24.06
C GLY A 3 27.73 -9.75 23.68
N ALA A 4 27.03 -9.70 22.55
CA ALA A 4 26.12 -10.75 22.11
C ALA A 4 26.83 -12.09 21.85
N LEU A 5 28.03 -12.05 21.28
CA LEU A 5 28.88 -13.24 21.02
C LEU A 5 29.34 -13.90 22.32
N THR A 6 29.58 -13.12 23.36
CA THR A 6 30.05 -13.61 24.66
C THR A 6 28.91 -14.26 25.45
N VAL A 7 27.71 -13.67 25.41
CA VAL A 7 26.50 -14.23 26.05
C VAL A 7 26.09 -15.54 25.39
N ALA A 8 26.07 -15.58 24.05
CA ALA A 8 25.76 -16.79 23.29
C ALA A 8 26.75 -17.93 23.57
N LYS A 9 28.05 -17.62 23.72
CA LYS A 9 29.06 -18.63 24.11
C LYS A 9 28.77 -19.24 25.48
N TRP A 10 28.40 -18.41 26.47
CA TRP A 10 28.15 -18.87 27.84
C TRP A 10 26.88 -19.72 27.98
N GLU A 11 25.82 -19.40 27.24
CA GLU A 11 24.60 -20.21 27.22
C GLU A 11 24.82 -21.57 26.55
N VAL A 12 25.55 -21.61 25.44
CA VAL A 12 25.88 -22.87 24.73
C VAL A 12 26.78 -23.77 25.59
N LEU A 13 27.72 -23.18 26.35
CA LEU A 13 28.58 -23.91 27.29
C LEU A 13 27.79 -24.48 28.48
N LYS A 14 26.76 -23.80 28.97
CA LYS A 14 25.83 -24.35 29.99
C LYS A 14 24.99 -25.50 29.46
N ALA A 15 24.51 -25.42 28.21
CA ALA A 15 23.68 -26.46 27.60
C ALA A 15 24.46 -27.76 27.28
N LYS A 16 25.77 -27.65 27.02
CA LYS A 16 26.65 -28.79 26.69
C LYS A 16 26.73 -29.90 27.74
N GLY A 17 26.37 -29.64 29.00
CA GLY A 17 26.41 -30.65 30.07
C GLY A 17 25.25 -31.66 30.08
N THR A 18 24.17 -31.39 29.34
CA THR A 18 22.91 -32.18 29.45
C THR A 18 22.55 -32.97 28.20
N MET A 19 23.18 -32.67 27.05
CA MET A 19 22.82 -33.23 25.75
C MET A 19 23.72 -34.42 25.40
N LYS A 20 23.12 -35.58 25.17
CA LYS A 20 23.83 -36.77 24.66
C LYS A 20 24.34 -36.50 23.24
N LYS A 21 25.48 -37.09 22.87
CA LYS A 21 26.08 -36.95 21.51
C LYS A 21 25.09 -37.33 20.40
N GLU A 22 24.23 -38.30 20.66
CA GLU A 22 23.14 -38.74 19.78
C GLU A 22 22.13 -37.61 19.53
N SER A 23 21.72 -36.88 20.57
CA SER A 23 20.79 -35.75 20.45
C SER A 23 21.38 -34.58 19.65
N LEU A 24 22.69 -34.35 19.78
CA LEU A 24 23.38 -33.32 19.00
C LEU A 24 23.42 -33.67 17.49
N LEU A 25 23.64 -34.94 17.16
CA LEU A 25 23.61 -35.41 15.77
C LEU A 25 22.20 -35.28 15.17
N ILE A 26 21.17 -35.66 15.92
CA ILE A 26 19.77 -35.53 15.48
C ILE A 26 19.43 -34.06 15.22
N LEU A 27 19.81 -33.15 16.13
CA LEU A 27 19.58 -31.71 15.95
C LEU A 27 20.28 -31.17 14.69
N LEU A 28 21.53 -31.59 14.45
CA LEU A 28 22.29 -31.17 13.29
C LEU A 28 21.67 -31.67 11.98
N VAL A 29 21.24 -32.94 11.95
CA VAL A 29 20.50 -33.50 10.81
C VAL A 29 19.19 -32.74 10.59
N LEU A 30 18.44 -32.44 11.65
CA LEU A 30 17.19 -31.67 11.56
C LEU A 30 17.42 -30.27 10.99
N LEU A 31 18.48 -29.57 11.42
CA LEU A 31 18.84 -28.26 10.89
C LEU A 31 19.24 -28.32 9.41
N ILE A 32 19.96 -29.35 8.98
CA ILE A 32 20.30 -29.56 7.57
C ILE A 32 19.04 -29.81 6.76
N LEU A 33 18.13 -30.65 7.26
CA LEU A 33 16.85 -30.95 6.62
C LEU A 33 15.97 -29.69 6.50
N LEU A 34 15.97 -28.85 7.54
CA LEU A 34 15.25 -27.58 7.52
C LEU A 34 15.86 -26.59 6.51
N ALA A 35 17.19 -26.48 6.46
CA ALA A 35 17.87 -25.63 5.50
C ALA A 35 17.62 -26.09 4.06
N LEU A 36 17.66 -27.41 3.82
CA LEU A 36 17.27 -28.01 2.53
C LEU A 36 15.81 -27.69 2.21
N PHE A 37 14.90 -27.83 3.17
CA PHE A 37 13.49 -27.50 2.98
C PHE A 37 13.30 -26.02 2.59
N VAL A 38 14.02 -25.08 3.20
CA VAL A 38 13.92 -23.65 2.84
C VAL A 38 14.48 -23.37 1.43
N VAL A 39 15.53 -24.07 1.00
CA VAL A 39 16.14 -23.89 -0.32
C VAL A 39 15.35 -24.58 -1.44
N TYR A 40 14.77 -25.74 -1.15
CA TYR A 40 14.01 -26.54 -2.12
C TYR A 40 12.50 -26.35 -2.04
N ALA A 41 11.98 -25.67 -1.02
CA ALA A 41 10.61 -25.20 -1.05
C ALA A 41 10.50 -24.28 -2.27
N PRO A 42 9.65 -24.62 -3.26
CA PRO A 42 9.35 -23.66 -4.31
C PRO A 42 8.94 -22.36 -3.63
N ALA A 43 9.40 -21.22 -4.16
CA ALA A 43 8.84 -19.91 -3.82
C ALA A 43 7.39 -19.76 -4.32
N GLU A 44 6.68 -20.88 -4.49
CA GLU A 44 5.23 -20.91 -4.42
C GLU A 44 4.92 -20.49 -2.98
N GLN A 45 4.66 -19.19 -2.84
CA GLN A 45 3.77 -18.69 -1.81
C GLN A 45 2.69 -19.75 -1.62
N LEU A 46 2.40 -20.15 -0.38
CA LEU A 46 1.25 -21.00 -0.09
C LEU A 46 0.02 -20.31 -0.69
N GLU A 47 -0.30 -20.66 -1.94
CA GLU A 47 -1.30 -20.06 -2.82
C GLU A 47 -2.66 -20.54 -2.33
N MET A 48 -3.01 -20.20 -1.09
CA MET A 48 -4.30 -20.57 -0.51
C MET A 48 -5.46 -19.81 -1.18
N ASP A 49 -5.17 -18.80 -2.00
CA ASP A 49 -6.14 -17.93 -2.68
C ASP A 49 -5.87 -17.75 -4.19
N ASP A 50 -5.15 -18.66 -4.85
CA ASP A 50 -4.89 -18.54 -6.29
C ASP A 50 -6.10 -19.05 -7.12
N LYS A 51 -6.48 -18.29 -8.16
CA LYS A 51 -7.47 -18.68 -9.19
C LYS A 51 -8.86 -19.08 -8.68
N ILE A 52 -9.37 -18.36 -7.69
CA ILE A 52 -10.72 -18.57 -7.11
C ILE A 52 -11.83 -18.23 -8.14
N TYR A 53 -11.64 -17.17 -8.92
CA TYR A 53 -12.62 -16.65 -9.87
C TYR A 53 -12.09 -16.67 -11.29
N THR A 54 -12.90 -17.09 -12.25
CA THR A 54 -12.49 -17.11 -13.67
C THR A 54 -13.09 -15.90 -14.40
N ILE A 55 -12.24 -15.09 -15.04
CA ILE A 55 -12.63 -13.89 -15.76
C ILE A 55 -12.30 -14.05 -17.25
N ALA A 56 -13.31 -13.87 -18.10
CA ALA A 56 -13.13 -13.70 -19.53
C ALA A 56 -12.79 -12.24 -19.84
N LEU A 57 -11.75 -12.00 -20.63
CA LEU A 57 -11.35 -10.68 -21.10
C LEU A 57 -11.47 -10.62 -22.62
N ALA A 58 -12.39 -9.78 -23.11
CA ALA A 58 -12.57 -9.50 -24.53
C ALA A 58 -11.73 -8.29 -24.95
N GLY A 59 -10.41 -8.40 -24.79
CA GLY A 59 -9.47 -7.29 -24.99
C GLY A 59 -8.16 -7.48 -24.23
N LYS A 60 -7.30 -6.45 -24.25
CA LYS A 60 -6.02 -6.43 -23.52
C LYS A 60 -5.89 -5.25 -22.56
N GLU A 61 -6.78 -4.28 -22.66
CA GLU A 61 -6.80 -3.02 -21.91
C GLU A 61 -6.79 -3.22 -20.39
N HIS A 62 -7.49 -4.25 -19.90
CA HIS A 62 -7.59 -4.55 -18.47
C HIS A 62 -6.74 -5.74 -18.04
N LEU A 63 -5.87 -6.24 -18.92
CA LEU A 63 -5.04 -7.41 -18.62
C LEU A 63 -4.14 -7.16 -17.41
N SER A 64 -3.49 -6.00 -17.35
CA SER A 64 -2.63 -5.62 -16.22
C SER A 64 -3.38 -5.44 -14.91
N LEU A 65 -4.65 -5.01 -14.97
CA LEU A 65 -5.51 -4.87 -13.80
C LEU A 65 -5.83 -6.25 -13.22
N VAL A 66 -6.36 -7.15 -14.05
CA VAL A 66 -6.79 -8.48 -13.59
C VAL A 66 -5.60 -9.35 -13.20
N ALA A 67 -4.50 -9.27 -13.96
CA ALA A 67 -3.26 -10.00 -13.63
C ALA A 67 -2.53 -9.47 -12.39
N SER A 68 -2.94 -8.34 -11.83
CA SER A 68 -2.35 -7.81 -10.59
C SER A 68 -2.84 -8.51 -9.32
N ASP A 69 -3.88 -9.34 -9.44
CA ASP A 69 -4.50 -10.04 -8.32
C ASP A 69 -4.62 -11.53 -8.64
N ASN A 70 -3.93 -12.35 -7.84
CA ASN A 70 -3.80 -13.79 -8.00
C ASN A 70 -5.12 -14.57 -7.85
N ARG A 71 -6.18 -13.94 -7.30
CA ARG A 71 -7.49 -14.60 -7.17
C ARG A 71 -8.17 -14.85 -8.52
N PHE A 72 -7.69 -14.25 -9.60
CA PHE A 72 -8.31 -14.36 -10.93
C PHE A 72 -7.57 -15.34 -11.84
N ASP A 73 -8.32 -16.28 -12.39
CA ASP A 73 -7.91 -17.05 -13.57
C ASP A 73 -8.41 -16.35 -14.83
N LEU A 74 -7.51 -16.08 -15.77
CA LEU A 74 -7.77 -15.15 -16.88
C LEU A 74 -7.89 -15.90 -18.21
N VAL A 75 -9.02 -15.71 -18.89
CA VAL A 75 -9.30 -16.31 -20.20
C VAL A 75 -9.43 -15.20 -21.24
N LEU A 76 -8.48 -15.12 -22.17
CA LEU A 76 -8.58 -14.20 -23.30
C LEU A 76 -9.54 -14.79 -24.33
N THR A 77 -10.50 -13.97 -24.79
CA THR A 77 -11.55 -14.41 -25.71
C THR A 77 -11.99 -13.26 -26.61
N ASP A 78 -12.83 -13.54 -27.60
CA ASP A 78 -13.55 -12.51 -28.33
C ASP A 78 -14.90 -12.20 -27.67
N GLN A 79 -15.59 -11.16 -28.15
CA GLN A 79 -16.87 -10.75 -27.57
C GLN A 79 -17.92 -11.88 -27.58
N ASN A 80 -18.05 -12.61 -28.69
CA ASN A 80 -19.11 -13.61 -28.85
C ASN A 80 -18.83 -14.87 -28.02
N GLU A 81 -17.59 -15.33 -28.06
CA GLU A 81 -17.15 -16.47 -27.25
C GLU A 81 -17.19 -16.13 -25.75
N GLY A 82 -16.83 -14.91 -25.35
CA GLY A 82 -16.92 -14.45 -23.97
C GLY A 82 -18.34 -14.53 -23.39
N PHE A 83 -19.35 -14.07 -24.13
CA PHE A 83 -20.75 -14.20 -23.70
C PHE A 83 -21.19 -15.66 -23.60
N LYS A 84 -20.77 -16.50 -24.55
CA LYS A 84 -21.05 -17.94 -24.52
C LYS A 84 -20.44 -18.62 -23.29
N LEU A 85 -19.18 -18.34 -22.97
CA LEU A 85 -18.51 -18.88 -21.79
C LEU A 85 -19.21 -18.44 -20.50
N LEU A 86 -19.68 -17.19 -20.46
CA LEU A 86 -20.39 -16.63 -19.32
C LEU A 86 -21.77 -17.29 -19.13
N GLU A 87 -22.51 -17.54 -20.22
CA GLU A 87 -23.80 -18.23 -20.24
C GLU A 87 -23.68 -19.70 -19.84
N GLU A 88 -22.66 -20.39 -20.34
CA GLU A 88 -22.33 -21.77 -19.97
C GLU A 88 -21.82 -21.91 -18.52
N GLY A 89 -21.59 -20.80 -17.82
CA GLY A 89 -21.08 -20.79 -16.44
C GLY A 89 -19.62 -21.24 -16.32
N LYS A 90 -18.86 -21.21 -17.43
CA LYS A 90 -17.42 -21.52 -17.44
C LYS A 90 -16.57 -20.37 -16.92
N VAL A 91 -17.10 -19.15 -16.96
CA VAL A 91 -16.49 -17.96 -16.36
C VAL A 91 -17.46 -17.29 -15.41
N ASP A 92 -16.92 -16.66 -14.38
CA ASP A 92 -17.67 -15.97 -13.35
C ASP A 92 -18.01 -14.52 -13.78
N LEU A 93 -17.15 -13.90 -14.59
CA LEU A 93 -17.28 -12.54 -15.08
C LEU A 93 -16.76 -12.41 -16.52
N LEU A 94 -17.38 -11.55 -17.33
CA LEU A 94 -16.87 -11.14 -18.64
C LEU A 94 -16.58 -9.63 -18.61
N ILE A 95 -15.39 -9.23 -19.02
CA ILE A 95 -15.03 -7.82 -19.21
C ILE A 95 -14.93 -7.54 -20.71
N LEU A 96 -15.69 -6.56 -21.17
CA LEU A 96 -15.73 -6.13 -22.56
C LEU A 96 -15.68 -4.60 -22.59
N GLY A 97 -14.53 -4.04 -23.00
CA GLY A 97 -14.22 -2.63 -22.79
C GLY A 97 -14.36 -2.27 -21.31
N ASP A 98 -14.99 -1.13 -21.02
CA ASP A 98 -15.16 -0.63 -19.65
C ASP A 98 -16.33 -1.29 -18.88
N ASN A 99 -17.00 -2.30 -19.45
CA ASN A 99 -18.16 -2.93 -18.86
C ASN A 99 -17.86 -4.35 -18.37
N ALA A 100 -18.35 -4.67 -17.16
CA ALA A 100 -18.33 -6.01 -16.61
C ALA A 100 -19.74 -6.63 -16.67
N TYR A 101 -19.83 -7.81 -17.26
CA TYR A 101 -21.05 -8.61 -17.40
C TYR A 101 -20.99 -9.83 -16.49
N LEU A 102 -22.12 -10.16 -15.90
CA LEU A 102 -22.29 -11.29 -15.00
C LEU A 102 -23.68 -11.90 -15.14
N TYR A 103 -23.83 -13.16 -14.69
CA TYR A 103 -25.12 -13.77 -14.44
C TYR A 103 -25.43 -13.77 -12.94
N ASP A 104 -26.70 -13.94 -12.61
CA ASP A 104 -27.21 -14.04 -11.24
C ASP A 104 -26.74 -15.35 -10.57
N ARG A 105 -25.50 -15.32 -10.07
CA ARG A 105 -24.80 -16.41 -9.38
C ARG A 105 -24.00 -15.82 -8.22
N ASP A 106 -24.06 -16.45 -7.05
CA ASP A 106 -23.32 -15.98 -5.87
C ASP A 106 -21.82 -15.80 -6.15
N LYS A 107 -21.22 -16.75 -6.90
CA LYS A 107 -19.81 -16.71 -7.28
C LYS A 107 -19.49 -15.53 -8.21
N SER A 108 -20.39 -15.18 -9.12
CA SER A 108 -20.23 -14.03 -10.01
C SER A 108 -20.29 -12.69 -9.26
N TYR A 109 -21.15 -12.55 -8.26
CA TYR A 109 -21.15 -11.38 -7.39
C TYR A 109 -19.89 -11.28 -6.52
N ALA A 110 -19.42 -12.42 -6.00
CA ALA A 110 -18.16 -12.48 -5.26
C ALA A 110 -16.97 -12.08 -6.15
N ALA A 111 -16.93 -12.55 -7.40
CA ALA A 111 -15.92 -12.17 -8.39
C ALA A 111 -15.96 -10.66 -8.70
N LEU A 112 -17.15 -10.06 -8.86
CA LEU A 112 -17.30 -8.62 -9.06
C LEU A 112 -16.78 -7.81 -7.86
N ASN A 113 -17.10 -8.23 -6.64
CA ASN A 113 -16.60 -7.59 -5.42
C ASN A 113 -15.07 -7.70 -5.32
N ALA A 114 -14.52 -8.88 -5.65
CA ALA A 114 -13.08 -9.07 -5.73
C ALA A 114 -12.45 -8.13 -6.76
N LEU A 115 -13.02 -8.00 -7.96
CA LEU A 115 -12.51 -7.13 -9.03
C LEU A 115 -12.54 -5.66 -8.62
N LYS A 116 -13.57 -5.23 -7.90
CA LYS A 116 -13.66 -3.87 -7.36
C LYS A 116 -12.51 -3.56 -6.40
N GLU A 117 -12.19 -4.49 -5.50
CA GLU A 117 -11.08 -4.35 -4.56
C GLU A 117 -9.72 -4.40 -5.27
N ALA A 118 -9.57 -5.31 -6.24
CA ALA A 118 -8.38 -5.42 -7.08
C ALA A 118 -8.15 -4.12 -7.87
N SER A 119 -9.20 -3.55 -8.46
CA SER A 119 -9.12 -2.28 -9.19
C SER A 119 -8.68 -1.12 -8.32
N ARG A 120 -9.23 -1.03 -7.10
CA ARG A 120 -8.82 -0.03 -6.11
C ARG A 120 -7.35 -0.19 -5.75
N SER A 121 -6.93 -1.41 -5.42
CA SER A 121 -5.56 -1.73 -5.00
C SER A 121 -4.57 -1.46 -6.13
N TYR A 122 -4.88 -1.91 -7.35
CA TYR A 122 -4.09 -1.65 -8.55
C TYR A 122 -3.90 -0.15 -8.79
N ARG A 123 -4.97 0.65 -8.71
CA ARG A 123 -4.88 2.10 -8.87
C ARG A 123 -4.02 2.75 -7.80
N ILE A 124 -4.16 2.34 -6.54
CA ILE A 124 -3.32 2.85 -5.44
C ILE A 124 -1.85 2.52 -5.71
N ASN A 125 -1.55 1.26 -6.07
CA ASN A 125 -0.18 0.83 -6.36
C ASN A 125 0.43 1.59 -7.55
N LEU A 126 -0.34 1.77 -8.62
CA LEU A 126 0.07 2.52 -9.80
C LEU A 126 0.37 3.99 -9.47
N LEU A 127 -0.46 4.63 -8.64
CA LEU A 127 -0.25 6.01 -8.22
C LEU A 127 0.96 6.13 -7.27
N SER A 128 1.10 5.20 -6.33
CA SER A 128 2.26 5.13 -5.43
C SER A 128 3.57 4.94 -6.19
N SER A 129 3.60 4.08 -7.22
CA SER A 129 4.80 3.88 -8.03
C SER A 129 5.18 5.14 -8.82
N LYS A 130 4.18 5.92 -9.26
CA LYS A 130 4.43 7.22 -9.91
C LYS A 130 5.03 8.25 -8.97
N VAL A 131 4.56 8.29 -7.72
CA VAL A 131 5.15 9.13 -6.67
C VAL A 131 6.59 8.70 -6.37
N GLU A 132 6.86 7.40 -6.23
CA GLU A 132 8.21 6.90 -5.99
C GLU A 132 9.17 7.21 -7.14
N SER A 133 8.69 7.18 -8.39
CA SER A 133 9.47 7.55 -9.57
C SER A 133 9.71 9.06 -9.73
N GLY A 134 9.03 9.90 -8.93
CA GLY A 134 9.07 11.35 -9.02
C GLY A 134 8.25 11.94 -10.18
N GLU A 135 7.39 11.15 -10.84
CA GLU A 135 6.46 11.65 -11.87
C GLU A 135 5.38 12.54 -11.25
N PHE A 136 4.91 12.20 -10.05
CA PHE A 136 3.89 12.92 -9.29
C PHE A 136 4.38 13.29 -7.89
N GLU A 137 3.88 14.42 -7.38
CA GLU A 137 3.95 14.72 -5.95
C GLU A 137 2.86 13.93 -5.18
N PRO A 138 3.06 13.62 -3.88
CA PRO A 138 2.11 12.84 -3.09
C PRO A 138 0.67 13.41 -3.08
N TYR A 139 0.54 14.75 -3.09
CA TYR A 139 -0.75 15.44 -3.08
C TYR A 139 -1.47 15.43 -4.43
N GLU A 140 -0.75 15.18 -5.53
CA GLU A 140 -1.32 15.03 -6.87
C GLU A 140 -1.92 13.64 -7.05
N ALA A 141 -1.23 12.62 -6.54
CA ALA A 141 -1.68 11.24 -6.58
C ALA A 141 -2.87 10.96 -5.64
N PHE A 142 -2.87 11.57 -4.44
CA PHE A 142 -3.86 11.32 -3.40
C PHE A 142 -4.44 12.63 -2.83
N PRO A 143 -5.34 13.31 -3.58
CA PRO A 143 -5.91 14.57 -3.12
C PRO A 143 -6.74 14.38 -1.85
N VAL A 144 -6.50 15.23 -0.85
CA VAL A 144 -7.27 15.27 0.41
C VAL A 144 -8.10 16.54 0.50
N TRP A 145 -9.31 16.43 1.05
CA TRP A 145 -10.18 17.58 1.30
C TRP A 145 -9.90 18.13 2.70
N ILE A 146 -9.28 19.32 2.78
CA ILE A 146 -8.95 19.97 4.05
C ILE A 146 -10.05 20.98 4.39
N LYS A 147 -10.69 20.81 5.56
CA LYS A 147 -11.60 21.82 6.14
C LYS A 147 -10.90 22.48 7.32
N ILE A 148 -10.66 23.78 7.21
CA ILE A 148 -10.05 24.58 8.26
C ILE A 148 -11.16 25.25 9.07
N HIS A 149 -11.15 25.03 10.39
CA HIS A 149 -12.05 25.70 11.32
C HIS A 149 -11.24 26.68 12.17
N TYR A 150 -11.45 27.98 11.96
CA TYR A 150 -10.86 29.01 12.81
C TYR A 150 -11.68 29.12 14.10
N LEU A 151 -11.09 28.68 15.20
CA LEU A 151 -11.67 28.85 16.52
C LEU A 151 -11.36 30.25 17.04
N ARG A 152 -12.40 30.99 17.47
CA ARG A 152 -12.23 32.25 18.17
C ARG A 152 -11.63 31.94 19.55
N ARG A 153 -10.45 32.49 19.83
CA ARG A 153 -9.83 32.45 21.15
C ARG A 153 -10.56 33.44 22.06
N GLU A 154 -11.01 33.00 23.24
CA GLU A 154 -11.70 33.87 24.20
C GLU A 154 -10.77 34.88 24.87
N GLU A 155 -9.49 34.53 25.00
CA GLU A 155 -8.49 35.41 25.61
C GLU A 155 -7.62 36.07 24.55
N GLY A 156 -7.50 37.40 24.62
CA GLY A 156 -6.59 38.16 23.78
C GLY A 156 -5.16 37.66 23.97
N PHE A 157 -4.42 37.47 22.86
CA PHE A 157 -3.01 37.12 22.92
C PHE A 157 -2.24 38.30 23.53
N SER A 158 -1.97 38.24 24.83
CA SER A 158 -1.11 39.23 25.48
C SER A 158 0.35 38.85 25.21
N LEU A 159 1.01 39.62 24.35
CA LEU A 159 2.47 39.57 24.26
C LEU A 159 3.04 39.89 25.65
N PRO A 160 4.06 39.15 26.14
CA PRO A 160 4.73 39.52 27.37
C PRO A 160 5.28 40.94 27.20
N SER A 161 4.85 41.86 28.05
CA SER A 161 5.34 43.24 28.02
C SER A 161 6.84 43.21 28.27
N VAL A 162 7.63 43.47 27.23
CA VAL A 162 9.07 43.70 27.37
C VAL A 162 9.19 44.96 28.23
N LYS A 163 9.75 44.78 29.44
CA LYS A 163 10.04 45.88 30.35
C LYS A 163 11.05 46.79 29.62
N PRO A 164 10.78 48.09 29.42
CA PRO A 164 11.75 48.96 28.77
C PRO A 164 12.99 49.05 29.65
N GLU A 165 14.07 48.44 29.19
CA GLU A 165 15.40 48.69 29.72
C GLU A 165 15.73 50.14 29.43
N LYS A 166 16.01 50.91 30.48
CA LYS A 166 16.43 52.30 30.35
C LYS A 166 17.84 52.30 29.76
N GLU A 167 17.94 52.47 28.45
CA GLU A 167 19.13 53.05 27.86
C GLU A 167 18.73 54.06 26.79
N GLY A 168 19.25 55.27 26.96
CA GLY A 168 19.10 56.35 26.00
C GLY A 168 19.83 55.99 24.71
N GLY A 169 19.11 56.04 23.61
CA GLY A 169 19.63 55.88 22.27
C GLY A 169 18.49 56.17 21.30
N GLU A 170 18.60 57.29 20.60
CA GLU A 170 17.71 57.73 19.53
C GLU A 170 17.49 56.57 18.54
N VAL A 171 16.26 56.07 18.43
CA VAL A 171 15.90 55.10 17.39
C VAL A 171 15.26 55.88 16.26
N GLU A 172 16.06 56.06 15.21
CA GLU A 172 15.65 56.51 13.88
C GLU A 172 14.46 55.68 13.40
N SER A 173 13.35 56.35 13.15
CA SER A 173 12.11 55.76 12.65
C SER A 173 12.31 55.20 11.24
N ALA A 174 12.27 53.86 11.12
CA ALA A 174 12.20 53.18 9.83
C ALA A 174 10.82 53.39 9.17
N PRO A 175 10.73 53.50 7.83
CA PRO A 175 9.48 53.82 7.15
C PRO A 175 8.50 52.65 7.17
N GLU A 176 7.23 52.99 7.36
CA GLU A 176 6.06 52.13 7.30
C GLU A 176 5.76 51.77 5.83
N GLU A 177 6.19 50.58 5.37
CA GLU A 177 5.71 50.03 4.10
C GLU A 177 4.35 49.34 4.32
N THR A 178 3.27 50.05 3.99
CA THR A 178 1.94 49.47 3.78
C THR A 178 1.87 48.79 2.41
N PRO A 179 1.47 47.51 2.31
CA PRO A 179 1.18 46.90 1.02
C PRO A 179 -0.13 47.45 0.44
N ASP A 180 -0.02 48.09 -0.73
CA ASP A 180 -1.12 48.57 -1.56
C ASP A 180 -1.95 47.40 -2.10
N VAL A 181 -3.17 47.21 -1.58
CA VAL A 181 -4.16 46.29 -2.15
C VAL A 181 -5.14 47.11 -2.98
N GLY A 182 -4.73 47.40 -4.21
CA GLY A 182 -5.54 48.06 -5.22
C GLY A 182 -6.39 47.08 -6.04
N GLY A 183 -7.71 47.24 -5.96
CA GLY A 183 -8.58 47.20 -7.14
C GLY A 183 -9.31 45.90 -7.46
N HIS A 184 -10.56 45.81 -6.99
CA HIS A 184 -11.63 45.10 -7.71
C HIS A 184 -11.77 45.64 -9.14
N PRO A 185 -12.14 44.78 -10.11
CA PRO A 185 -13.08 45.18 -11.13
C PRO A 185 -14.41 44.44 -10.96
N SER A 186 -15.45 45.23 -10.80
CA SER A 186 -16.86 44.88 -10.93
C SER A 186 -17.28 44.74 -12.40
N LEU A 187 -18.16 43.76 -12.63
CA LEU A 187 -18.99 43.45 -13.80
C LEU A 187 -18.31 42.86 -15.04
#